data_AF-A0A2V5SV65-F1
#
_entry.id   AF-A0A2V5SV65-F1
#
_cell.length_a   1.000
_cell.length_b   1.000
_cell.length_c   1.000
_cell.angle_alpha   90.00
_cell.angle_beta   90.00
_cell.angle_gamma   90.00
#
_symmetry.space_group_name_H-M   'P 1'
#
loop_
_entity.id
_entity.type
_entity.pdbx_description
1 polymer ?
#
loop_
_entity_poly.entity_id
_entity_poly.type
_entity_poly.pdbx_seq_one_letter_code
_entity_poly.pdbx_strand_id
1 'polypeptide(L)' 'MRFCRFYGIVIELYYGDHPPGHFHAVYGDYVAKITIDRLEVIEGSIPERPSNFQRPAKIEPFP' A
#
# COMPACT_ATOMS: atom_id res chain seq x y z
N MET A 1 -2.61 9.63 -4.57
CA MET A 1 -4.01 9.49 -5.06
C MET A 1 -4.49 8.08 -4.79
N ARG A 2 -5.71 7.91 -4.24
CA ARG A 2 -6.32 6.58 -4.05
C ARG A 2 -6.96 6.12 -5.35
N PHE A 3 -6.56 4.94 -5.83
CA PHE A 3 -7.06 4.40 -7.09
C PHE A 3 -8.01 3.21 -6.90
N CYS A 4 -7.78 2.37 -5.89
CA CYS A 4 -8.56 1.16 -5.67
C CYS A 4 -8.73 0.87 -4.18
N ARG A 5 -9.87 0.27 -3.81
CA ARG A 5 -10.12 -0.24 -2.45
C ARG A 5 -10.87 -1.56 -2.51
N PHE A 6 -10.33 -2.59 -1.85
CA PHE A 6 -10.93 -3.91 -1.75
C PHE A 6 -10.54 -4.59 -0.44
N TYR A 7 -11.46 -5.33 0.20
CA TYR A 7 -11.18 -6.07 1.44
C TYR A 7 -10.52 -5.27 2.59
N GLY A 8 -10.67 -3.94 2.61
CA GLY A 8 -10.01 -3.06 3.59
C GLY A 8 -8.62 -2.59 3.18
N ILE A 9 -8.08 -3.12 2.08
CA ILE A 9 -6.85 -2.69 1.43
C ILE A 9 -7.14 -1.46 0.57
N VAL A 10 -6.34 -0.42 0.72
CA VAL A 10 -6.35 0.78 -0.12
C VAL A 10 -5.07 0.82 -0.93
N ILE A 11 -5.20 1.02 -2.25
CA ILE A 11 -4.07 1.18 -3.17
C ILE A 11 -3.92 2.66 -3.54
N GLU A 12 -2.73 3.19 -3.33
CA GLU A 12 -2.35 4.56 -3.61
C GLU A 12 -1.19 4.64 -4.59
N LEU A 13 -1.31 5.57 -5.54
CA LEU A 13 -0.23 5.95 -6.46
C LEU A 13 0.16 7.40 -6.18
N TYR A 14 1.45 7.65 -6.03
CA TYR A 14 2.04 8.98 -5.85
C TYR A 14 2.80 9.35 -7.13
N TYR A 15 2.46 10.51 -7.71
CA TYR A 15 3.12 11.00 -8.92
C TYR A 15 4.44 11.68 -8.54
N GLY A 16 5.51 11.41 -9.29
CA GLY A 16 6.84 11.95 -9.00
C GLY A 16 7.58 11.21 -7.89
N ASP A 17 7.08 10.05 -7.47
CA ASP A 17 7.79 9.18 -6.54
C ASP A 17 9.02 8.57 -7.24
N HIS A 18 10.10 8.41 -6.49
CA HIS A 18 11.42 8.09 -7.03
C HIS A 18 11.43 6.69 -7.66
N PRO A 19 12.26 6.46 -8.70
CA PRO A 19 12.45 5.12 -9.25
C PRO A 19 13.02 4.17 -8.18
N PRO A 20 12.57 2.89 -8.14
CA PRO A 20 11.62 2.25 -9.04
C PRO A 20 10.16 2.68 -8.82
N GLY A 21 9.37 2.69 -9.90
CA GLY A 21 7.94 2.98 -9.82
C GLY A 21 7.24 1.97 -8.90
N HIS A 22 6.55 2.47 -7.89
CA HIS A 22 5.89 1.64 -6.88
C HIS A 22 4.52 2.19 -6.53
N PHE A 23 3.68 1.33 -5.96
CA PHE A 23 2.40 1.71 -5.37
C PHE A 23 2.41 1.38 -3.88
N HIS A 24 1.56 2.08 -3.15
CA HIS A 24 1.43 1.91 -1.70
C HIS A 24 0.15 1.11 -1.45
N ALA A 25 0.28 0.02 -0.70
CA ALA A 25 -0.82 -0.79 -0.21
C ALA A 25 -0.98 -0.56 1.29
N VAL A 26 -2.19 -0.19 1.72
CA VAL A 26 -2.50 0.09 3.13
C VAL A 26 -3.63 -0.80 3.61
N TYR A 27 -3.44 -1.50 4.73
CA TYR A 27 -4.44 -2.36 5.36
C TYR A 27 -4.36 -2.23 6.88
N GLY A 28 -5.37 -1.65 7.54
CA GLY A 28 -5.26 -1.35 8.96
C GLY A 28 -4.03 -0.47 9.23
N ASP A 29 -3.21 -0.87 10.19
CA ASP A 29 -1.93 -0.23 10.53
C ASP A 29 -0.75 -0.72 9.67
N TYR A 30 -0.99 -1.61 8.71
CA TYR A 30 0.03 -2.15 7.81
C TYR A 30 0.14 -1.31 6.55
N VAL A 31 1.36 -1.03 6.13
CA VAL A 31 1.71 -0.31 4.90
C VAL A 31 2.80 -1.09 4.18
N ALA A 32 2.70 -1.22 2.86
CA ALA A 32 3.75 -1.76 2.02
C ALA A 32 3.93 -0.96 0.73
N LYS A 33 5.19 -0.74 0.34
CA LYS A 33 5.57 -0.23 -0.99
C LYS A 33 5.88 -1.43 -1.88
N ILE A 34 5.21 -1.52 -3.02
CA ILE A 34 5.31 -2.65 -3.94
C ILE A 34 5.70 -2.14 -5.31
N THR A 35 6.75 -2.71 -5.91
CA THR A 35 7.17 -2.33 -7.26
C THR A 35 6.12 -2.69 -8.29
N ILE A 36 5.91 -1.82 -9.28
CA ILE A 36 4.92 -2.05 -10.33
C ILE A 36 5.41 -3.12 -11.33
N ASP A 37 6.72 -3.23 -11.52
CA ASP A 37 7.33 -4.10 -12.52
C ASP A 37 7.43 -5.57 -12.08
N ARG A 38 7.82 -5.81 -10.82
CA ARG A 38 8.06 -7.16 -10.28
C ARG A 38 7.09 -7.58 -9.19
N LEU A 39 6.24 -6.66 -8.71
CA LEU A 39 5.36 -6.89 -7.56
C LEU A 39 6.15 -7.29 -6.29
N GLU A 40 7.38 -6.78 -6.17
CA GLU A 40 8.23 -7.02 -5.02
C GLU A 40 7.96 -5.99 -3.93
N VAL A 41 7.87 -6.42 -2.67
CA VAL A 41 7.79 -5.50 -1.53
C VAL A 41 9.18 -4.91 -1.31
N ILE A 42 9.30 -3.60 -1.46
CA ILE A 42 10.56 -2.87 -1.23
C ILE A 42 10.63 -2.28 0.18
N GLU A 43 9.47 -2.03 0.79
CA GLU A 43 9.39 -1.49 2.15
C GLU A 43 8.05 -1.86 2.80
N GLY A 44 8.07 -2.04 4.12
CA GLY A 44 6.89 -2.37 4.89
C GLY A 44 6.43 -3.82 4.73
N SER A 45 5.19 -4.11 5.07
CA SER A 45 4.63 -5.46 4.97
C SER A 45 3.10 -5.43 4.99
N ILE A 46 2.49 -6.46 4.40
CA ILE A 46 1.06 -6.75 4.51
C ILE A 46 0.95 -8.20 5.00
N PRO A 47 0.07 -8.51 5.97
CA PRO A 47 -0.12 -9.88 6.43
C PRO A 47 -0.68 -10.76 5.30
N GLU A 48 -0.10 -11.95 5.10
CA GLU A 48 -0.50 -12.92 4.06
C GLU A 48 -1.98 -13.34 4.16
N ARG A 49 -2.51 -13.38 5.39
CA ARG A 49 -3.89 -13.72 5.66
C ARG A 49 -4.55 -12.57 6.43
N PRO A 50 -5.22 -11.63 5.73
CA PRO A 50 -5.98 -10.58 6.41
C PRO A 50 -7.10 -11.22 7.23
N SER A 51 -7.18 -10.82 8.50
CA SER A 51 -8.09 -11.43 9.46
C SER A 51 -9.54 -10.98 9.35
N ASN A 52 -9.86 -9.95 8.55
CA ASN A 52 -11.21 -9.49 8.13
C ASN A 52 -11.07 -8.14 7.39
N PHE A 53 -12.17 -7.49 6.97
CA PHE A 53 -12.12 -6.08 6.55
C PHE A 53 -11.63 -5.20 7.71
N GLN A 54 -10.54 -4.46 7.50
CA GLN A 54 -10.06 -3.45 8.44
C GLN A 54 -10.25 -2.04 7.88
N ARG A 55 -10.48 -1.08 8.77
CA ARG A 55 -10.41 0.34 8.38
C ARG A 55 -8.93 0.68 8.19
N PRO A 56 -8.54 1.25 7.04
CA PRO A 56 -7.16 1.71 6.88
C PRO A 56 -6.85 2.72 7.99
N ALA A 57 -5.66 2.64 8.57
CA ALA A 57 -5.15 3.65 9.49
C ALA A 57 -5.18 5.02 8.81
N LYS A 58 -5.11 6.09 9.61
CA LYS A 58 -4.87 7.42 9.05
C LYS A 58 -3.60 7.32 8.21
N ILE A 59 -3.78 7.45 6.89
CA ILE A 59 -2.70 7.46 5.94
C ILE A 59 -2.05 8.83 6.08
N GLU A 60 -1.12 8.93 7.01
CA GLU A 60 -0.13 9.98 6.92
C GLU A 60 0.72 9.66 5.68
N PRO A 61 0.96 10.64 4.79
CA PRO A 61 1.90 10.43 3.71
C PRO A 61 3.18 9.88 4.32
N PHE A 62 3.67 8.77 3.77
CA PHE A 62 5.02 8.35 4.09
C PHE A 62 5.94 9.56 3.78
N PRO A 63 6.84 9.94 4.70
CA PRO A 63 7.78 11.02 4.43
C PRO A 63 8.63 10.74 3.20
#